data_AF-A0A662Z6R2-F1
#
_entry.id   AF-A0A662Z6R2-F1
#
_cell.length_a   1.000
_cell.length_b   1.000
_cell.length_c   1.000
_cell.angle_alpha   90.00
_cell.angle_beta   90.00
_cell.angle_gamma   90.00
#
_symmetry.space_group_name_H-M   'P 1'
#
loop_
_entity.id
_entity.type
_entity.pdbx_description
1 polymer ?
#
loop_
_entity_poly.entity_id
_entity_poly.type
_entity_poly.pdbx_seq_one_letter_code
_entity_poly.pdbx_strand_id
1 'polypeptide(L)'
;MEPVKAEKQFNRFVSLFYVLSFIPIVILSLAVVGIVIGIIVVLVASDSIVNLIKNVPFTELTVELEQFGLLSNEVTENLVINQLPIILVMLSSMVVMFLLISITIFINRWLKNLKDGNFFDEKNSKYVEYVGYTIITLSIWYGVQELAGSYMAVDFFESNPEIMSHFTDVLFDFSDMITYSFSIDVVMLFIGVLVWMIGRVFKYGTYLQNEYDQTV
;
A
#
# COMPACT_ATOMS: atom_id res chain seq x y z
N MET A 1 26.47 -27.45 20.61
CA MET A 1 26.54 -26.57 19.41
C MET A 1 27.47 -25.43 19.76
N GLU A 2 28.59 -25.28 19.06
CA GLU A 2 29.58 -24.25 19.39
C GLU A 2 29.02 -22.84 19.16
N PRO A 3 29.04 -21.94 20.17
CA PRO A 3 28.44 -20.61 20.10
C PRO A 3 28.97 -19.76 18.94
N VAL A 4 30.24 -19.96 18.57
CA VAL A 4 30.94 -19.27 17.47
C VAL A 4 30.28 -19.53 16.10
N LYS A 5 29.74 -20.73 15.88
CA LYS A 5 29.08 -21.07 14.61
C LYS A 5 27.72 -20.37 14.49
N ALA A 6 26.99 -20.26 15.59
CA ALA A 6 25.67 -19.61 15.63
C ALA A 6 25.78 -18.10 15.40
N GLU A 7 26.74 -17.43 16.07
CA GLU A 7 27.00 -16.01 15.90
C GLU A 7 27.36 -15.66 14.44
N LYS A 8 28.25 -16.45 13.82
CA LYS A 8 28.63 -16.25 12.42
C LYS A 8 27.46 -16.44 11.45
N GLN A 9 26.56 -17.38 11.73
CA GLN A 9 25.35 -17.59 10.93
C GLN A 9 24.37 -16.42 11.08
N PHE A 10 24.18 -15.94 12.32
CA PHE A 10 23.33 -14.79 12.59
C PHE A 10 23.86 -13.51 11.91
N ASN A 11 25.16 -13.23 12.00
CA ASN A 11 25.75 -12.05 11.35
C ASN A 11 25.62 -12.09 9.83
N ARG A 12 25.76 -13.28 9.22
CA ARG A 12 25.50 -13.47 7.78
C ARG A 12 24.03 -13.22 7.44
N PHE A 13 23.11 -13.75 8.25
CA PHE A 13 21.68 -13.55 8.08
C PHE A 13 21.33 -12.05 8.14
N VAL A 14 21.73 -11.35 9.19
CA VAL A 14 21.46 -9.91 9.34
C VAL A 14 22.06 -9.10 8.19
N SER A 15 23.30 -9.39 7.79
CA SER A 15 23.94 -8.68 6.68
C SER A 15 23.23 -8.92 5.35
N LEU A 16 22.73 -10.13 5.09
CA LEU A 16 21.98 -10.45 3.89
C LEU A 16 20.64 -9.70 3.87
N PHE A 17 19.88 -9.76 4.96
CA PHE A 17 18.61 -9.03 5.08
C PHE A 17 18.78 -7.52 5.02
N TYR A 18 19.87 -6.98 5.58
CA TYR A 18 20.21 -5.56 5.46
C TYR A 18 20.35 -5.14 4.00
N VAL A 19 21.09 -5.90 3.19
CA VAL A 19 21.26 -5.59 1.75
C VAL A 19 19.93 -5.78 1.00
N LEU A 20 19.20 -6.87 1.25
CA LEU A 20 17.93 -7.14 0.60
C LEU A 20 16.87 -6.08 0.90
N SER A 21 16.91 -5.44 2.07
CA SER A 21 15.95 -4.41 2.45
C SER A 21 16.01 -3.13 1.58
N PHE A 22 17.07 -2.92 0.79
CA PHE A 22 17.14 -1.80 -0.15
C PHE A 22 16.27 -1.99 -1.40
N ILE A 23 16.05 -3.24 -1.82
CA ILE A 23 15.26 -3.58 -3.02
C ILE A 23 13.83 -3.02 -2.91
N PRO A 24 13.05 -3.31 -1.85
CA PRO A 24 11.71 -2.76 -1.72
C PRO A 24 11.70 -1.22 -1.63
N ILE A 25 12.72 -0.58 -1.04
CA ILE A 25 12.81 0.89 -1.01
C ILE A 25 12.86 1.45 -2.43
N VAL A 26 13.70 0.87 -3.30
CA VAL A 26 13.83 1.33 -4.70
C VAL A 26 12.53 1.12 -5.47
N ILE A 27 11.94 -0.07 -5.37
CA ILE A 27 10.68 -0.40 -6.07
C ILE A 27 9.55 0.52 -5.62
N LEU A 28 9.38 0.71 -4.31
CA LEU A 28 8.34 1.58 -3.77
C LEU A 28 8.58 3.04 -4.16
N SER A 29 9.83 3.50 -4.17
CA SER A 29 10.17 4.87 -4.59
C SER A 29 9.85 5.10 -6.07
N LEU A 30 10.14 4.13 -6.95
CA LEU A 30 9.75 4.20 -8.36
C LEU A 30 8.24 4.24 -8.55
N ALA A 31 7.49 3.46 -7.76
CA ALA A 31 6.04 3.49 -7.80
C ALA A 31 5.46 4.84 -7.32
N VAL A 32 6.07 5.51 -6.32
CA VAL A 32 5.69 6.89 -5.95
C VAL A 32 5.89 7.85 -7.14
N VAL A 33 7.03 7.75 -7.85
CA VAL A 33 7.27 8.55 -9.06
C VAL A 33 6.21 8.25 -10.13
N GLY A 34 5.85 6.98 -10.32
CA GLY A 34 4.79 6.56 -11.24
C GLY A 34 3.43 7.18 -10.90
N ILE A 35 3.06 7.21 -9.62
CA ILE A 35 1.83 7.88 -9.16
C ILE A 35 1.87 9.37 -9.44
N VAL A 36 2.99 10.05 -9.16
CA VAL A 36 3.15 11.49 -9.43
C VAL A 36 3.01 11.80 -10.92
N ILE A 37 3.66 11.01 -11.79
CA ILE A 37 3.52 11.13 -13.24
C ILE A 37 2.06 10.92 -13.65
N GLY A 38 1.40 9.89 -13.10
CA GLY A 38 0.00 9.61 -13.37
C GLY A 38 -0.93 10.78 -12.98
N ILE A 39 -0.71 11.41 -11.83
CA ILE A 39 -1.48 12.60 -11.40
C ILE A 39 -1.27 13.75 -12.39
N ILE A 40 -0.03 14.01 -12.82
CA ILE A 40 0.27 15.05 -13.81
C ILE A 40 -0.45 14.76 -15.13
N VAL A 41 -0.43 13.50 -15.58
CA VAL A 41 -1.11 13.07 -16.81
C VAL A 41 -2.62 13.31 -16.70
N VAL A 42 -3.26 12.93 -15.58
CA VAL A 42 -4.70 13.16 -15.35
C VAL A 42 -5.03 14.66 -15.37
N LEU A 43 -4.19 15.51 -14.76
CA LEU A 43 -4.42 16.96 -14.68
C LEU A 43 -4.21 17.70 -16.00
N VAL A 44 -3.19 17.31 -16.79
CA VAL A 44 -2.76 18.06 -17.98
C VAL A 44 -3.40 17.52 -19.25
N ALA A 45 -3.67 16.22 -19.31
CA ALA A 45 -4.00 15.50 -20.52
C ALA A 45 -5.39 14.87 -20.47
N SER A 46 -6.32 15.38 -19.66
CA SER A 46 -7.65 14.78 -19.49
C SER A 46 -8.36 14.47 -20.80
N ASP A 47 -8.37 15.42 -21.73
CA ASP A 47 -9.03 15.27 -23.03
C ASP A 47 -8.26 14.27 -23.92
N SER A 48 -6.93 14.23 -23.77
CA SER A 48 -6.09 13.27 -24.48
C SER A 48 -6.23 11.86 -23.91
N ILE A 49 -6.44 11.67 -22.61
CA ILE A 49 -6.71 10.37 -21.98
C ILE A 49 -8.07 9.85 -22.44
N VAL A 50 -9.09 10.70 -22.43
CA VAL A 50 -10.42 10.36 -22.97
C VAL A 50 -10.30 9.97 -24.44
N ASN A 51 -9.55 10.73 -25.24
CA ASN A 51 -9.30 10.38 -26.64
C ASN A 51 -8.46 9.11 -26.80
N LEU A 52 -7.50 8.83 -25.91
CA LEU A 52 -6.68 7.63 -25.97
C LEU A 52 -7.51 6.40 -25.62
N ILE A 53 -8.37 6.47 -24.60
CA ILE A 53 -9.36 5.44 -24.23
C ILE A 53 -10.35 5.20 -25.38
N LYS A 54 -10.88 6.28 -25.99
CA LYS A 54 -11.77 6.21 -27.16
C LYS A 54 -11.11 5.57 -28.38
N ASN A 55 -9.79 5.73 -28.52
CA ASN A 55 -9.01 5.20 -29.63
C ASN A 55 -8.32 3.88 -29.31
N VAL A 56 -8.48 3.30 -28.12
CA VAL A 56 -8.04 1.91 -27.87
C VAL A 56 -8.96 1.02 -28.71
N PRO A 57 -8.43 0.27 -29.68
CA PRO A 57 -9.23 -0.72 -30.38
C PRO A 57 -9.51 -1.86 -29.40
N PHE A 58 -10.64 -1.78 -28.69
CA PHE A 58 -11.16 -2.90 -27.91
C PHE A 58 -11.50 -4.12 -28.79
N THR A 59 -11.34 -3.99 -30.10
CA THR A 59 -11.58 -4.99 -31.15
C THR A 59 -10.74 -6.27 -30.99
N GLU A 60 -9.56 -6.23 -30.36
CA GLU A 60 -8.74 -7.45 -30.13
C GLU A 60 -9.02 -8.15 -28.80
N LEU A 61 -9.83 -7.56 -27.91
CA LEU A 61 -10.27 -8.14 -26.63
C LEU A 61 -11.71 -8.69 -26.72
N THR A 62 -12.22 -8.88 -27.94
CA THR A 62 -13.61 -9.27 -28.25
C THR A 62 -13.88 -10.77 -28.10
N VAL A 63 -12.86 -11.63 -28.01
CA VAL A 63 -13.05 -13.08 -28.12
C VAL A 63 -13.58 -13.73 -26.83
N GLU A 64 -13.57 -13.05 -25.67
CA GLU A 64 -14.12 -13.58 -24.40
C GLU A 64 -15.17 -12.67 -23.72
N LEU A 65 -15.49 -11.50 -24.30
CA LEU A 65 -16.41 -10.52 -23.71
C LEU A 65 -17.80 -10.47 -24.37
N GLU A 66 -18.10 -11.33 -25.34
CA GLU A 66 -19.44 -11.43 -25.97
C GLU A 66 -20.56 -11.74 -24.97
N GLN A 67 -20.26 -12.37 -23.84
CA GLN A 67 -21.24 -12.60 -22.76
C GLN A 67 -21.47 -11.37 -21.86
N PHE A 68 -20.64 -10.34 -21.97
CA PHE A 68 -20.73 -9.12 -21.17
C PHE A 68 -21.31 -7.92 -21.95
N GLY A 69 -21.57 -8.02 -23.25
CA GLY A 69 -22.21 -6.94 -24.02
C GLY A 69 -21.48 -5.59 -23.93
N LEU A 70 -20.16 -5.61 -23.69
CA LEU A 70 -19.43 -4.42 -23.29
C LEU A 70 -18.99 -3.59 -24.50
N LEU A 71 -19.62 -2.40 -24.56
CA LEU A 71 -19.17 -1.19 -25.24
C LEU A 71 -19.36 -1.21 -26.76
N SER A 72 -20.58 -0.89 -27.21
CA SER A 72 -20.77 -0.34 -28.55
C SER A 72 -20.01 1.00 -28.68
N ASN A 73 -19.66 1.40 -29.90
CA ASN A 73 -19.00 2.68 -30.17
C ASN A 73 -19.77 3.88 -29.59
N GLU A 74 -21.10 3.79 -29.44
CA GLU A 74 -21.96 4.81 -28.82
C GLU A 74 -21.60 5.09 -27.35
N VAL A 75 -21.38 4.05 -26.55
CA VAL A 75 -21.07 4.20 -25.10
C VAL A 75 -19.70 4.84 -24.89
N THR A 76 -18.79 4.65 -25.84
CA THR A 76 -17.43 5.17 -25.76
C THR A 76 -17.35 6.65 -26.15
N GLU A 77 -18.23 7.11 -27.06
CA GLU A 77 -18.26 8.51 -27.51
C GLU A 77 -18.75 9.49 -26.43
N ASN A 78 -19.68 9.05 -25.57
CA ASN A 78 -20.31 9.88 -24.52
C ASN A 78 -19.68 9.72 -23.12
N LEU A 79 -18.52 9.04 -23.02
CA LEU A 79 -17.88 8.74 -21.75
C LEU A 79 -17.45 10.02 -21.00
N VAL A 80 -17.97 10.20 -19.78
CA VAL A 80 -17.63 11.29 -18.87
C VAL A 80 -16.69 10.78 -17.79
N ILE A 81 -15.49 11.37 -17.69
CA ILE A 81 -14.52 11.04 -16.64
C ILE A 81 -14.32 12.26 -15.74
N ASN A 82 -14.75 12.15 -14.48
CA ASN A 82 -14.38 13.12 -13.46
C ASN A 82 -12.97 12.84 -12.96
N GLN A 83 -12.12 13.86 -12.96
CA GLN A 83 -10.72 13.72 -12.55
C GLN A 83 -10.55 13.67 -11.03
N LEU A 84 -11.47 14.30 -10.28
CA LEU A 84 -11.33 14.46 -8.84
C LEU A 84 -11.30 13.12 -8.09
N PRO A 85 -12.22 12.17 -8.32
CA PRO A 85 -12.18 10.87 -7.64
C PRO A 85 -10.92 10.06 -7.99
N ILE A 86 -10.47 10.14 -9.25
CA ILE A 86 -9.22 9.49 -9.70
C ILE A 86 -8.02 10.04 -8.93
N ILE A 87 -7.91 11.38 -8.84
CA ILE A 87 -6.84 12.03 -8.09
C ILE A 87 -6.88 11.65 -6.60
N LEU A 88 -8.06 11.54 -6.00
CA LEU A 88 -8.21 11.11 -4.60
C LEU A 88 -7.69 9.69 -4.38
N VAL A 89 -8.04 8.74 -5.26
CA VAL A 89 -7.53 7.36 -5.21
C VAL A 89 -6.01 7.33 -5.36
N MET A 90 -5.45 8.13 -6.28
CA MET A 90 -4.01 8.21 -6.50
C MET A 90 -3.26 8.83 -5.32
N LEU A 91 -3.78 9.91 -4.74
CA LEU A 91 -3.22 10.55 -3.54
C LEU A 91 -3.28 9.62 -2.33
N SER A 92 -4.40 8.94 -2.12
CA SER A 92 -4.53 7.96 -1.04
C SER A 92 -3.55 6.80 -1.23
N SER A 93 -3.37 6.31 -2.46
CA SER A 93 -2.36 5.30 -2.79
C SER A 93 -0.94 5.80 -2.51
N MET A 94 -0.66 7.07 -2.78
CA MET A 94 0.64 7.69 -2.47
C MET A 94 0.94 7.67 -0.96
N VAL A 95 -0.06 7.90 -0.10
CA VAL A 95 0.10 7.80 1.36
C VAL A 95 0.44 6.37 1.77
N VAL A 96 -0.24 5.36 1.22
CA VAL A 96 0.08 3.94 1.47
C VAL A 96 1.54 3.65 1.12
N MET A 97 2.01 4.14 -0.03
CA MET A 97 3.40 3.96 -0.46
C MET A 97 4.40 4.60 0.51
N PHE A 98 4.13 5.80 1.01
CA PHE A 98 4.97 6.44 2.02
C PHE A 98 5.03 5.66 3.34
N LEU A 99 3.91 5.08 3.78
CA LEU A 99 3.87 4.23 4.97
C LEU A 99 4.70 2.94 4.76
N LEU A 100 4.58 2.28 3.60
CA LEU A 100 5.38 1.10 3.28
C LEU A 100 6.88 1.39 3.18
N ILE A 101 7.26 2.54 2.59
CA ILE A 101 8.64 3.01 2.56
C ILE A 101 9.15 3.25 3.99
N SER A 102 8.33 3.87 4.84
CA SER A 102 8.68 4.14 6.24
C SER A 102 8.96 2.87 7.02
N ILE A 103 8.10 1.84 6.89
CA ILE A 103 8.32 0.50 7.49
C ILE A 103 9.69 -0.04 7.06
N THR A 104 9.95 -0.01 5.76
CA THR A 104 11.19 -0.56 5.19
C THR A 104 12.43 0.20 5.67
N ILE A 105 12.36 1.53 5.79
CA ILE A 105 13.44 2.36 6.33
C ILE A 105 13.71 2.03 7.81
N PHE A 106 12.66 1.86 8.63
CA PHE A 106 12.85 1.51 10.04
C PHE A 106 13.45 0.11 10.20
N ILE A 107 13.02 -0.87 9.40
CA ILE A 107 13.63 -2.20 9.35
C ILE A 107 15.09 -2.13 8.90
N ASN A 108 15.41 -1.35 7.86
CA ASN A 108 16.79 -1.17 7.40
C ASN A 108 17.69 -0.59 8.49
N ARG A 109 17.21 0.45 9.21
CA ARG A 109 17.95 1.07 10.33
C ARG A 109 18.16 0.09 11.48
N TRP A 110 17.14 -0.70 11.81
CA TRP A 110 17.26 -1.76 12.82
C TRP A 110 18.28 -2.82 12.41
N LEU A 111 18.19 -3.34 11.18
CA LEU A 111 19.14 -4.33 10.63
C LEU A 111 20.57 -3.80 10.57
N LYS A 112 20.76 -2.51 10.27
CA LYS A 112 22.07 -1.85 10.30
C LYS A 112 22.69 -1.92 11.70
N ASN A 113 21.93 -1.56 12.73
CA ASN A 113 22.41 -1.60 14.10
C ASN A 113 22.73 -3.02 14.57
N LEU A 114 21.91 -4.01 14.18
CA LEU A 114 22.19 -5.43 14.44
C LEU A 114 23.48 -5.88 13.74
N LYS A 115 23.71 -5.45 12.49
CA LYS A 115 24.93 -5.77 11.74
C LYS A 115 26.19 -5.19 12.40
N ASP A 116 26.07 -3.99 12.96
CA ASP A 116 27.16 -3.29 13.64
C ASP A 116 27.41 -3.82 15.07
N GLY A 117 26.67 -4.84 15.52
CA GLY A 117 26.81 -5.48 16.84
C GLY A 117 26.07 -4.80 17.98
N ASN A 118 25.33 -3.72 17.70
CA ASN A 118 24.60 -2.94 18.71
C ASN A 118 23.21 -3.54 18.96
N PHE A 119 23.16 -4.74 19.55
CA PHE A 119 21.91 -5.49 19.74
C PHE A 119 20.92 -4.82 20.68
N PHE A 120 21.40 -4.35 21.84
CA PHE A 120 20.60 -3.75 22.91
C PHE A 120 20.70 -2.22 22.93
N ASP A 121 20.76 -1.57 21.76
CA ASP A 121 20.62 -0.11 21.69
C ASP A 121 19.14 0.27 21.85
N GLU A 122 18.84 1.26 22.70
CA GLU A 122 17.48 1.79 22.88
C GLU A 122 16.85 2.24 21.55
N LYS A 123 17.66 2.71 20.59
CA LYS A 123 17.21 3.08 19.25
C LYS A 123 16.57 1.92 18.50
N ASN A 124 17.05 0.69 18.70
CA ASN A 124 16.48 -0.50 18.04
C ASN A 124 15.04 -0.72 18.48
N SER A 125 14.76 -0.60 19.78
CA SER A 125 13.40 -0.71 20.30
C SER A 125 12.47 0.34 19.68
N LYS A 126 12.94 1.58 19.52
CA LYS A 126 12.19 2.67 18.87
C LYS A 126 11.91 2.37 17.40
N TYR A 127 12.87 1.82 16.65
CA TYR A 127 12.63 1.45 15.26
C TYR A 127 11.55 0.37 15.14
N VAL A 128 11.57 -0.65 16.00
CA VAL A 128 10.52 -1.68 16.02
C VAL A 128 9.16 -1.09 16.44
N GLU A 129 9.13 -0.21 17.45
CA GLU A 129 7.90 0.52 17.83
C GLU A 129 7.34 1.34 16.67
N TYR A 130 8.19 2.06 15.91
CA TYR A 130 7.77 2.83 14.74
C TYR A 130 7.22 1.95 13.61
N VAL A 131 7.79 0.76 13.38
CA VAL A 131 7.19 -0.21 12.45
C VAL A 131 5.78 -0.57 12.90
N GLY A 132 5.61 -0.89 14.19
CA GLY A 132 4.29 -1.21 14.76
C GLY A 132 3.28 -0.07 14.57
N TYR A 133 3.66 1.16 14.91
CA TYR A 133 2.80 2.33 14.70
C TYR A 133 2.44 2.54 13.23
N THR A 134 3.40 2.36 12.32
CA THR A 134 3.16 2.53 10.89
C THR A 134 2.18 1.50 10.35
N ILE A 135 2.25 0.24 10.82
CA ILE A 135 1.29 -0.82 10.46
C ILE A 135 -0.13 -0.50 10.98
N ILE A 136 -0.25 -0.02 12.23
CA ILE A 136 -1.54 0.42 12.79
C ILE A 136 -2.13 1.58 11.99
N THR A 137 -1.30 2.54 11.57
CA THR A 137 -1.76 3.62 10.69
C THR A 137 -2.22 3.06 9.35
N LEU A 138 -1.50 2.09 8.78
CA LEU A 138 -1.86 1.48 7.50
C LEU A 138 -3.18 0.71 7.57
N SER A 139 -3.48 0.02 8.68
CA SER A 139 -4.76 -0.68 8.86
C SER A 139 -5.97 0.25 8.89
N ILE A 140 -5.81 1.47 9.42
CA ILE A 140 -6.86 2.49 9.41
C ILE A 140 -6.95 3.12 8.03
N TRP A 141 -5.80 3.38 7.39
CA TRP A 141 -5.73 3.98 6.07
C TRP A 141 -6.32 3.07 4.97
N TYR A 142 -6.32 1.75 5.18
CA TYR A 142 -7.02 0.81 4.32
C TYR A 142 -8.49 1.22 4.07
N GLY A 143 -9.22 1.59 5.13
CA GLY A 143 -10.60 2.05 4.99
C GLY A 143 -10.74 3.38 4.25
N VAL A 144 -9.73 4.27 4.35
CA VAL A 144 -9.70 5.51 3.55
C VAL A 144 -9.51 5.20 2.08
N GLN A 145 -8.66 4.22 1.75
CA GLN A 145 -8.43 3.75 0.39
C GLN A 145 -9.68 3.11 -0.22
N GLU A 146 -10.38 2.29 0.58
CA GLU A 146 -11.67 1.69 0.20
C GLU A 146 -12.71 2.78 -0.10
N LEU A 147 -12.87 3.77 0.78
CA LEU A 147 -13.77 4.90 0.56
C LEU A 147 -13.45 5.70 -0.71
N ALA A 148 -12.15 5.96 -0.97
CA ALA A 148 -11.74 6.67 -2.18
C ALA A 148 -12.06 5.86 -3.44
N GLY A 149 -11.85 4.53 -3.41
CA GLY A 149 -12.19 3.62 -4.50
C GLY A 149 -13.70 3.53 -4.74
N SER A 150 -14.48 3.37 -3.67
CA SER A 150 -15.94 3.35 -3.75
C SER A 150 -16.48 4.68 -4.29
N TYR A 151 -15.96 5.82 -3.83
CA TYR A 151 -16.34 7.13 -4.36
C TYR A 151 -16.05 7.25 -5.86
N MET A 152 -14.88 6.80 -6.33
CA MET A 152 -14.54 6.78 -7.75
C MET A 152 -15.48 5.89 -8.55
N ALA A 153 -15.85 4.71 -8.03
CA ALA A 153 -16.79 3.82 -8.69
C ALA A 153 -18.20 4.46 -8.78
N VAL A 154 -18.73 5.00 -7.67
CA VAL A 154 -20.02 5.71 -7.64
C VAL A 154 -20.04 6.80 -8.71
N ASP A 155 -19.07 7.71 -8.66
CA ASP A 155 -19.03 8.88 -9.54
C ASP A 155 -18.90 8.47 -11.02
N PHE A 156 -18.12 7.43 -11.31
CA PHE A 156 -18.00 6.90 -12.67
C PHE A 156 -19.33 6.36 -13.19
N PHE A 157 -20.06 5.56 -12.40
CA PHE A 157 -21.32 4.98 -12.86
C PHE A 157 -22.47 5.99 -12.89
N GLU A 158 -22.54 6.92 -11.94
CA GLU A 158 -23.53 8.01 -11.94
C GLU A 158 -23.32 8.96 -13.14
N SER A 159 -22.07 9.23 -13.51
CA SER A 159 -21.73 10.06 -14.67
C SER A 159 -21.95 9.35 -16.01
N ASN A 160 -22.08 8.02 -16.02
CA ASN A 160 -22.20 7.20 -17.22
C ASN A 160 -23.37 6.20 -17.10
N PRO A 161 -24.63 6.68 -17.05
CA PRO A 161 -25.80 5.84 -16.79
C PRO A 161 -26.06 4.80 -17.90
N GLU A 162 -25.63 5.06 -19.14
CA GLU A 162 -25.70 4.11 -20.24
C GLU A 162 -24.86 2.86 -19.94
N ILE A 163 -23.66 3.02 -19.37
CA ILE A 163 -22.83 1.90 -18.89
C ILE A 163 -23.57 1.14 -17.79
N MET A 164 -24.12 1.85 -16.80
CA MET A 164 -24.87 1.23 -15.71
C MET A 164 -26.05 0.39 -16.22
N SER A 165 -26.76 0.86 -17.24
CA SER A 165 -27.92 0.16 -17.82
C SER A 165 -27.58 -1.16 -18.53
N HIS A 166 -26.32 -1.34 -18.95
CA HIS A 166 -25.85 -2.62 -19.49
C HIS A 166 -25.44 -3.60 -18.38
N PHE A 167 -25.15 -3.09 -17.18
CA PHE A 167 -24.80 -3.89 -16.02
C PHE A 167 -26.04 -4.30 -15.18
N THR A 168 -27.19 -3.64 -15.35
CA THR A 168 -28.42 -3.92 -14.58
C THR A 168 -29.01 -5.32 -14.77
N ASP A 169 -28.79 -5.99 -15.91
CA ASP A 169 -29.28 -7.37 -16.13
C ASP A 169 -28.40 -8.43 -15.45
N VAL A 170 -27.16 -8.10 -15.08
CA VAL A 170 -26.20 -8.99 -14.41
C VAL A 170 -26.10 -8.69 -12.89
N LEU A 171 -26.48 -7.49 -12.45
CA LEU A 171 -26.14 -6.95 -11.13
C LEU A 171 -27.35 -6.35 -10.41
N PHE A 172 -28.32 -7.19 -10.02
CA PHE A 172 -29.32 -6.83 -9.01
C PHE A 172 -28.72 -6.50 -7.62
N ASP A 173 -27.38 -6.55 -7.49
CA ASP A 173 -26.60 -6.39 -6.26
C ASP A 173 -25.61 -5.19 -6.33
N PHE A 174 -25.67 -4.37 -7.39
CA PHE A 174 -24.74 -3.23 -7.52
C PHE A 174 -25.01 -2.13 -6.51
N SER A 175 -26.26 -1.97 -6.03
CA SER A 175 -26.56 -1.04 -4.93
C SER A 175 -25.87 -1.43 -3.63
N ASP A 176 -25.67 -2.74 -3.39
CA ASP A 176 -25.02 -3.25 -2.20
C ASP A 176 -23.48 -3.21 -2.35
N MET A 177 -22.95 -3.40 -3.58
CA MET A 177 -21.53 -3.21 -3.91
C MET A 177 -21.05 -1.75 -3.85
N ILE A 178 -21.93 -0.79 -4.09
CA ILE A 178 -21.62 0.66 -4.09
C ILE A 178 -22.15 1.33 -2.81
N THR A 179 -22.05 0.64 -1.68
CA THR A 179 -22.17 1.31 -0.38
C THR A 179 -20.81 1.88 0.01
N TYR A 180 -20.78 3.11 0.54
CA TYR A 180 -19.57 3.66 1.18
C TYR A 180 -19.23 2.83 2.43
N SER A 181 -18.53 1.72 2.26
CA SER A 181 -18.02 0.91 3.34
C SER A 181 -16.67 1.47 3.79
N PHE A 182 -16.61 1.86 5.06
CA PHE A 182 -15.34 2.07 5.74
C PHE A 182 -15.05 0.81 6.56
N SER A 183 -14.07 0.02 6.13
CA SER A 183 -13.58 -1.11 6.90
C SER A 183 -12.16 -0.85 7.41
N ILE A 184 -11.90 -1.25 8.66
CA ILE A 184 -10.54 -1.29 9.19
C ILE A 184 -10.04 -2.72 9.00
N ASP A 185 -8.82 -2.88 8.48
CA ASP A 185 -8.17 -4.18 8.45
C ASP A 185 -7.77 -4.58 9.88
N VAL A 186 -8.67 -5.31 10.54
CA VAL A 186 -8.50 -5.77 11.93
C VAL A 186 -7.28 -6.70 12.05
N VAL A 187 -7.00 -7.52 11.03
CA VAL A 187 -5.85 -8.43 11.05
C VAL A 187 -4.56 -7.63 11.04
N MET A 188 -4.45 -6.65 10.14
CA MET A 188 -3.30 -5.75 10.08
C MET A 188 -3.14 -4.91 11.36
N LEU A 189 -4.25 -4.46 11.94
CA LEU A 189 -4.24 -3.74 13.21
C LEU A 189 -3.66 -4.60 14.34
N PHE A 190 -4.09 -5.86 14.46
CA PHE A 190 -3.52 -6.79 15.44
C PHE A 190 -2.03 -7.05 15.20
N ILE A 191 -1.61 -7.23 13.94
CA ILE A 191 -0.18 -7.38 13.59
C ILE A 191 0.61 -6.15 14.04
N GLY A 192 0.11 -4.94 13.78
CA GLY A 192 0.75 -3.70 14.19
C GLY A 192 0.88 -3.59 15.72
N VAL A 193 -0.16 -3.97 16.46
CA VAL A 193 -0.13 -4.03 17.94
C VAL A 193 0.88 -5.06 18.44
N LEU A 194 0.96 -6.24 17.83
CA LEU A 194 1.95 -7.26 18.17
C LEU A 194 3.39 -6.75 17.96
N VAL A 195 3.68 -6.15 16.81
CA VAL A 195 5.00 -5.59 16.51
C VAL A 195 5.35 -4.46 17.49
N TRP A 196 4.39 -3.60 17.80
CA TRP A 196 4.58 -2.56 18.81
C TRP A 196 4.90 -3.13 20.20
N MET A 197 4.20 -4.19 20.64
CA MET A 197 4.49 -4.88 21.89
C MET A 197 5.89 -5.50 21.90
N ILE A 198 6.32 -6.09 20.78
CA ILE A 198 7.69 -6.61 20.63
C ILE A 198 8.71 -5.47 20.84
N GLY A 199 8.47 -4.29 20.28
CA GLY A 199 9.28 -3.10 20.51
C GLY A 199 9.40 -2.73 21.99
N ARG A 200 8.28 -2.78 22.74
CA ARG A 200 8.26 -2.54 24.20
C ARG A 200 9.05 -3.58 24.98
N VAL A 201 8.94 -4.86 24.61
CA VAL A 201 9.72 -5.94 25.25
C VAL A 201 11.21 -5.73 25.01
N PHE A 202 11.63 -5.37 23.79
CA PHE A 202 13.02 -5.04 23.50
C PHE A 202 13.53 -3.85 24.30
N LYS A 203 12.70 -2.81 24.50
CA LYS A 203 13.04 -1.67 25.35
C LYS A 203 13.30 -2.09 26.79
N TYR A 204 12.46 -2.96 27.34
CA TYR A 204 12.66 -3.50 28.69
C TYR A 204 13.93 -4.37 28.78
N GLY A 205 14.18 -5.21 27.79
CA GLY A 205 15.43 -5.99 27.71
C GLY A 205 16.68 -5.12 27.69
N THR A 206 16.64 -4.00 26.97
CA THR A 206 17.72 -2.99 26.95
C THR A 206 17.94 -2.36 28.32
N TYR A 207 16.86 -2.04 29.04
CA TYR A 207 16.94 -1.50 30.40
C TYR A 207 17.62 -2.48 31.36
N LEU A 208 17.23 -3.76 31.32
CA LEU A 208 17.83 -4.81 32.16
C LEU A 208 19.32 -5.01 31.86
N GLN A 209 19.71 -4.97 30.57
CA GLN A 209 21.12 -5.09 30.19
C GLN A 209 21.95 -3.93 30.75
N ASN A 210 21.43 -2.70 30.66
CA ASN A 210 22.12 -1.53 31.19
C ASN A 210 22.27 -1.58 32.73
N GLU A 211 21.27 -2.12 33.45
CA GLU A 211 21.34 -2.28 34.90
C GLU A 211 22.37 -3.35 35.30
N TYR A 212 22.42 -4.46 34.56
CA TYR A 212 23.44 -5.50 34.75
C TYR A 212 24.86 -4.94 34.53
N ASP A 213 25.08 -4.22 33.43
CA ASP A 213 26.39 -3.65 33.10
C ASP A 213 26.86 -2.57 34.10
N GLN A 214 25.94 -1.95 34.86
CA GLN A 214 26.26 -0.99 35.92
C GLN A 214 26.56 -1.64 37.29
N THR A 215 26.19 -2.90 37.48
CA THR A 215 26.30 -3.61 38.76
C THR A 215 27.45 -4.60 38.84
N VAL A 216 28.11 -4.90 37.71
CA VAL A 216 29.33 -5.72 37.61
C VAL A 216 30.56 -4.85 37.46
#